data_AF-A0A8J3CYR6-F1
#
_entry.id   AF-A0A8J3CYR6-F1
#
_cell.length_a   1.000
_cell.length_b   1.000
_cell.length_c   1.000
_cell.angle_alpha   90.00
_cell.angle_beta   90.00
_cell.angle_gamma   90.00
#
_symmetry.space_group_name_H-M   'P 1'
#
loop_
_entity.id
_entity.type
_entity.pdbx_description
1 polymer ?
#
loop_
_entity_poly.entity_id
_entity_poly.type
_entity_poly.pdbx_seq_one_letter_code
_entity_poly.pdbx_strand_id
1 'polypeptide(L)'
;MYPVFTTEVFPLDILLPLGKYMRNPKASTGSDHQLIKAIRAFDSNRDESLIFLMDLKVGEQFILQQRTFVKKESRRTRVLCEEVPSGSRYLISGRAEVLPIE
;
A
#
# COMPACT_ATOMS: atom_id res chain seq x y z
N MET A 1 2.44 -5.75 -30.28
CA MET A 1 1.00 -6.04 -30.14
C MET A 1 0.71 -6.07 -28.64
N TYR A 2 -0.18 -5.21 -28.13
CA TYR A 2 -0.63 -5.26 -26.73
C TYR A 2 -2.09 -5.72 -26.71
N PRO A 3 -2.36 -7.03 -26.94
CA PRO A 3 -3.72 -7.51 -27.17
C PRO A 3 -4.66 -7.31 -25.98
N VAL A 4 -4.11 -7.15 -24.77
CA VAL A 4 -4.87 -7.01 -23.52
C VAL A 4 -4.75 -5.63 -22.86
N PHE A 5 -3.98 -4.70 -23.44
CA PHE A 5 -3.76 -3.36 -22.85
C PHE A 5 -4.74 -2.35 -23.46
N THR A 6 -6.03 -2.58 -23.25
CA THR A 6 -7.11 -1.72 -23.76
C THR A 6 -8.09 -1.38 -22.66
N THR A 7 -8.81 -0.28 -22.82
CA THR A 7 -9.87 0.15 -21.89
C THR A 7 -11.07 -0.80 -21.87
N GLU A 8 -11.18 -1.68 -22.87
CA GLU A 8 -12.18 -2.75 -22.93
C GLU A 8 -11.85 -3.90 -21.96
N VAL A 9 -10.55 -4.12 -21.68
CA VAL A 9 -10.08 -5.20 -20.81
C VAL A 9 -9.78 -4.70 -19.40
N PHE A 10 -9.16 -3.52 -19.26
CA PHE A 10 -8.84 -2.92 -17.96
C PHE A 10 -9.44 -1.52 -17.82
N PRO A 11 -9.99 -1.17 -16.64
CA PRO A 11 -10.39 0.20 -16.35
C PRO A 11 -9.17 1.15 -16.40
N LEU A 12 -9.42 2.41 -16.73
CA LEU A 12 -8.39 3.46 -16.84
C LEU A 12 -7.48 3.54 -15.60
N ASP A 13 -8.06 3.36 -14.42
CA ASP A 13 -7.35 3.41 -13.13
C ASP A 13 -6.30 2.30 -12.97
N ILE A 14 -6.48 1.14 -13.64
CA ILE A 14 -5.48 0.06 -13.70
C ILE A 14 -4.58 0.24 -14.93
N LEU A 15 -5.13 0.65 -16.06
CA LEU A 15 -4.43 0.73 -17.33
C LEU A 15 -3.24 1.71 -17.27
N LEU A 16 -3.43 2.88 -16.64
CA LEU A 16 -2.37 3.88 -16.47
C LEU A 16 -1.17 3.39 -15.64
N PRO A 17 -1.34 2.89 -14.40
CA PRO A 17 -0.22 2.35 -13.63
C PRO A 17 0.36 1.08 -14.26
N LEU A 18 -0.46 0.25 -14.91
CA LEU A 18 0.03 -0.92 -15.64
C LEU A 18 0.95 -0.50 -16.80
N GLY A 19 0.60 0.53 -17.57
CA GLY A 19 1.45 1.05 -18.65
C GLY A 19 2.76 1.66 -18.16
N LYS A 20 2.77 2.25 -16.96
CA LYS A 20 4.03 2.68 -16.30
C LYS A 20 4.88 1.47 -15.91
N TYR A 21 4.27 0.45 -15.31
CA TYR A 21 4.95 -0.78 -14.90
C TYR A 21 5.54 -1.53 -16.11
N MET A 22 4.80 -1.68 -17.21
CA MET A 22 5.26 -2.40 -18.40
C MET A 22 6.50 -1.78 -19.06
N ARG A 23 6.76 -0.48 -18.87
CA ARG A 23 7.97 0.19 -19.37
C ARG A 23 9.23 -0.19 -18.61
N ASN A 24 9.11 -0.50 -17.31
CA ASN A 24 10.21 -0.93 -16.47
C ASN A 24 9.70 -1.91 -15.40
N PRO A 25 9.38 -3.15 -15.80
CA PRO A 25 8.73 -4.10 -14.92
C PRO A 25 9.68 -4.48 -13.79
N LYS A 26 9.17 -4.48 -12.56
CA LYS A 26 9.92 -4.99 -11.41
C LYS A 26 9.93 -6.52 -11.45
N ALA A 27 10.84 -7.13 -10.71
CA ALA A 27 10.90 -8.58 -10.56
C ALA A 27 9.59 -9.21 -10.05
N SER A 28 8.74 -8.43 -9.38
CA SER A 28 7.40 -8.84 -8.99
C SER A 28 6.44 -7.65 -9.08
N THR A 29 5.22 -7.90 -9.57
CA THR A 29 4.09 -6.95 -9.54
C THR A 29 3.83 -6.45 -8.11
N GLY A 30 4.01 -7.33 -7.12
CA GLY A 30 3.92 -7.03 -5.68
C GLY A 30 4.95 -6.02 -5.16
N SER A 31 5.92 -5.61 -5.99
CA SER A 31 6.89 -4.58 -5.64
C SER A 31 6.52 -3.17 -6.11
N ASP A 32 5.52 -3.03 -6.99
CA ASP A 32 5.06 -1.75 -7.50
C ASP A 32 3.85 -1.25 -6.71
N HIS A 33 4.07 -0.24 -5.86
CA HIS A 33 3.03 0.27 -4.96
C HIS A 33 1.85 0.90 -5.73
N GLN A 34 2.11 1.61 -6.83
CA GLN A 34 1.05 2.27 -7.60
C GLN A 34 0.17 1.25 -8.29
N LEU A 35 0.78 0.23 -8.91
CA LEU A 35 0.03 -0.82 -9.58
C LEU A 35 -0.76 -1.70 -8.62
N ILE A 36 -0.17 -2.12 -7.49
CA ILE A 36 -0.89 -2.91 -6.47
C ILE A 36 -2.07 -2.13 -5.92
N LYS A 37 -1.88 -0.85 -5.59
CA LYS A 37 -2.95 -0.01 -5.06
C LYS A 37 -4.11 0.11 -6.05
N ALA A 38 -3.81 0.32 -7.32
CA ALA A 38 -4.82 0.35 -8.37
C ALA A 38 -5.55 -0.98 -8.51
N ILE A 39 -4.84 -2.10 -8.56
CA ILE A 39 -5.47 -3.43 -8.69
C ILE A 39 -6.33 -3.75 -7.46
N ARG A 40 -5.83 -3.47 -6.24
CA ARG A 40 -6.57 -3.72 -4.99
C ARG A 40 -7.83 -2.88 -4.85
N ALA A 41 -7.90 -1.71 -5.48
CA ALA A 41 -9.12 -0.91 -5.48
C ALA A 41 -10.32 -1.61 -6.12
N PHE A 42 -10.09 -2.65 -6.94
CA PHE A 42 -11.12 -3.45 -7.59
C PHE A 42 -11.33 -4.83 -6.94
N ASP A 43 -10.71 -5.10 -5.79
CA ASP A 43 -10.92 -6.35 -5.06
C ASP A 43 -12.26 -6.33 -4.31
N SER A 44 -13.16 -7.25 -4.64
CA SER A 44 -14.51 -7.32 -4.06
C SER A 44 -14.52 -7.61 -2.56
N ASN A 45 -13.45 -8.21 -2.03
CA ASN A 45 -13.31 -8.55 -0.61
C ASN A 45 -12.49 -7.51 0.16
N ARG A 46 -12.25 -6.33 -0.44
CA ARG A 46 -11.48 -5.29 0.21
C ARG A 46 -12.25 -4.71 1.40
N ASP A 47 -11.60 -4.67 2.54
CA ASP A 47 -12.04 -3.85 3.66
C ASP A 47 -11.66 -2.38 3.38
N GLU A 48 -12.66 -1.54 3.13
CA GLU A 48 -12.45 -0.11 2.83
C GLU A 48 -11.85 0.66 4.02
N SER A 49 -11.96 0.11 5.24
CA SER A 49 -11.35 0.70 6.43
C SER A 49 -9.82 0.55 6.46
N LEU A 50 -9.27 -0.38 5.67
CA LEU A 50 -7.84 -0.62 5.60
C LEU A 50 -7.16 0.26 4.55
N ILE A 51 -6.06 0.89 4.97
CA ILE A 51 -5.19 1.68 4.10
C ILE A 51 -3.75 1.18 4.18
N PHE A 52 -2.94 1.48 3.16
CA PHE A 52 -1.52 1.16 3.22
C PHE A 52 -0.81 2.07 4.22
N LEU A 53 0.06 1.49 5.05
CA LEU A 53 0.86 2.23 6.03
C LEU A 53 1.68 3.36 5.39
N MET A 54 2.12 3.19 4.14
CA MET A 54 2.85 4.24 3.41
C MET A 54 2.00 5.49 3.16
N ASP A 55 0.67 5.35 3.05
CA ASP A 55 -0.28 6.43 2.79
C ASP A 55 -0.69 7.21 4.06
N LEU A 56 -0.50 6.66 5.28
CA LEU A 56 -0.73 7.41 6.53
C LEU A 56 0.20 8.62 6.67
N LYS A 57 -0.21 9.62 7.45
CA LYS A 57 0.70 10.74 7.79
C LYS A 57 1.59 10.38 8.97
N VAL A 58 2.74 11.03 9.04
CA VAL A 58 3.60 10.93 10.22
C VAL A 58 2.87 11.52 11.43
N GLY A 59 2.89 10.80 12.54
CA GLY A 59 2.19 11.14 13.78
C GLY A 59 0.86 10.43 13.96
N GLU A 60 0.26 9.90 12.89
CA GLU A 60 -1.02 9.18 12.98
C GLU A 60 -0.85 7.80 13.65
N GLN A 61 -1.89 7.40 14.37
CA GLN A 61 -1.99 6.09 15.01
C GLN A 61 -2.71 5.08 14.11
N PHE A 62 -2.33 3.82 14.24
CA PHE A 62 -2.97 2.74 13.50
C PHE A 62 -2.87 1.41 14.25
N ILE A 63 -3.78 0.51 13.95
CA ILE A 63 -3.79 -0.87 14.43
C ILE A 63 -3.19 -1.77 13.36
N LEU A 64 -2.24 -2.60 13.78
CA LEU A 64 -1.72 -3.70 12.98
C LEU A 64 -1.65 -4.94 13.88
N GLN A 65 -2.32 -6.03 13.47
CA GLN A 65 -2.35 -7.29 14.22
C GLN A 65 -2.73 -7.10 15.71
N GLN A 66 -3.79 -6.32 15.98
CA GLN A 66 -4.28 -6.02 17.33
C GLN A 66 -3.33 -5.20 18.22
N ARG A 67 -2.23 -4.67 17.65
CA ARG A 67 -1.29 -3.78 18.35
C ARG A 67 -1.41 -2.37 17.78
N THR A 68 -1.32 -1.38 18.66
CA THR A 68 -1.40 0.05 18.29
C THR A 68 -0.02 0.63 18.10
N PHE A 69 0.18 1.31 16.96
CA PHE A 69 1.43 1.94 16.59
C PHE A 69 1.22 3.40 16.17
N VAL A 70 2.26 4.21 16.31
CA VAL A 70 2.36 5.57 15.76
C VAL A 70 3.35 5.55 14.59
N LYS A 71 2.96 6.13 13.45
CA LYS A 71 3.88 6.33 12.32
C LYS A 71 4.90 7.43 12.63
N LYS A 72 6.20 7.12 12.57
CA LYS A 72 7.27 8.11 12.88
C LYS A 72 8.01 8.57 11.63
N GLU A 73 8.54 7.66 10.82
CA GLU A 73 9.38 8.01 9.67
C GLU A 73 9.10 7.06 8.49
N SER A 74 8.91 7.61 7.29
CA SER A 74 8.79 6.82 6.08
C SER A 74 10.15 6.64 5.41
N ARG A 75 10.57 5.40 5.20
CA ARG A 75 11.72 5.06 4.34
C ARG A 75 11.23 4.56 2.99
N ARG A 76 12.17 4.17 2.11
CA ARG A 76 11.87 3.74 0.73
C ARG A 76 10.80 2.65 0.62
N THR A 77 10.89 1.58 1.43
CA THR A 77 9.94 0.44 1.40
C THR A 77 9.39 0.05 2.78
N ARG A 78 9.94 0.64 3.83
CA ARG A 78 9.62 0.37 5.23
C ARG A 78 9.25 1.67 5.92
N VAL A 79 8.44 1.59 6.95
CA VAL A 79 8.07 2.73 7.80
C VAL A 79 8.51 2.41 9.22
N LEU A 80 9.19 3.36 9.85
CA LEU A 80 9.52 3.32 11.26
C LEU A 80 8.27 3.68 12.05
N CYS A 81 7.86 2.76 12.91
CA CYS A 81 6.67 2.86 13.74
C CYS A 81 7.06 2.61 15.19
N GLU A 82 6.37 3.25 16.12
CA GLU A 82 6.56 3.06 17.56
C GLU A 82 5.30 2.45 18.15
N GLU A 83 5.45 1.36 18.88
CA GLU A 83 4.32 0.75 19.58
C GLU A 83 3.93 1.59 20.80
N VAL A 84 2.64 1.89 20.94
CA VAL A 84 2.13 2.77 22.02
C VAL A 84 2.33 2.15 23.42
N PRO A 85 1.95 0.88 23.69
CA PRO A 85 2.16 0.28 25.01
C PRO A 85 3.62 0.16 25.47
N SER A 86 4.55 -0.17 24.58
CA SER A 86 5.92 -0.52 24.94
C SER A 86 6.96 0.55 24.63
N GLY A 87 6.62 1.54 23.79
CA GLY A 87 7.58 2.51 23.24
C GLY A 87 8.61 1.90 22.28
N SER A 88 8.50 0.61 21.95
CA SER A 88 9.45 -0.08 21.08
C SER A 88 9.28 0.33 19.63
N ARG A 89 10.41 0.46 18.91
CA ARG A 89 10.42 0.86 17.49
C ARG A 89 10.52 -0.33 16.56
N TYR A 90 9.72 -0.33 15.50
CA TYR A 90 9.61 -1.40 14.52
C TYR A 90 9.71 -0.85 13.10
N LEU A 91 10.29 -1.65 12.20
CA LEU A 91 10.31 -1.36 10.76
C LEU A 91 9.25 -2.21 10.05
N ILE A 92 8.08 -1.62 9.86
CA ILE A 92 6.93 -2.27 9.23
C ILE A 92 7.00 -2.06 7.71
N SER A 93 6.51 -3.03 6.93
CA SER A 93 6.38 -2.87 5.47
C SER A 93 5.46 -1.68 5.16
N GLY A 94 5.88 -0.75 4.30
CA GLY A 94 5.00 0.34 3.86
C GLY A 94 3.78 -0.18 3.07
N ARG A 95 3.86 -1.42 2.57
CA ARG A 95 2.75 -2.12 1.90
C ARG A 95 1.82 -2.85 2.87
N ALA A 96 2.07 -2.79 4.18
CA ALA A 96 1.17 -3.38 5.15
C ALA A 96 -0.15 -2.60 5.14
N GLU A 97 -1.26 -3.33 5.14
CA GLU A 97 -2.58 -2.77 5.37
C GLU A 97 -2.78 -2.61 6.88
N VAL A 98 -3.25 -1.43 7.25
CA VAL A 98 -3.43 -1.04 8.64
C VAL A 98 -4.76 -0.32 8.79
N LEU A 99 -5.34 -0.43 9.98
CA LEU A 99 -6.56 0.28 10.34
C LEU A 99 -6.16 1.60 11.01
N PRO A 100 -6.42 2.77 10.40
CA PRO A 100 -6.11 4.06 11.01
C PRO A 100 -7.00 4.28 12.25
N ILE A 101 -6.43 4.92 13.27
CA ILE A 101 -7.17 5.41 14.44
C ILE A 101 -7.11 6.93 14.39
N GLU A 102 -8.27 7.60 14.47
CA GLU A 102 -8.37 9.06 14.60
C GLU A 102 -7.77 9.57 15.91
#